data_AF-A0A962LGB0-F1
#
_entry.id   AF-A0A962LGB0-F1
#
_cell.length_a   1.000
_cell.length_b   1.000
_cell.length_c   1.000
_cell.angle_alpha   90.00
_cell.angle_beta   90.00
_cell.angle_gamma   90.00
#
_symmetry.space_group_name_H-M   'P 1'
#
loop_
_entity.id
_entity.type
_entity.pdbx_description
1 polymer ?
#
loop_
_entity_poly.entity_id
_entity_poly.type
_entity_poly.pdbx_seq_one_letter_code
_entity_poly.pdbx_strand_id
1 'polypeptide(L)' 'EFVDRPLQLVQRVCEHFDMPLGEDGRTALQAHIDANPKGKHGKHEYDLAAYGLTKAMIDERFAFYTGDDRWPISA' A
#
# COMPACT_ATOMS: atom_id res chain seq x y z
N GLU A 1 -3.93 7.53 -0.39
CA GLU A 1 -4.88 7.10 0.68
C GLU A 1 -4.25 6.11 1.65
N PHE A 2 -3.91 4.87 1.23
CA PHE A 2 -3.32 3.86 2.12
C PHE A 2 -2.03 4.32 2.83
N VAL A 3 -1.14 5.00 2.10
CA VAL A 3 0.15 5.47 2.64
C VAL A 3 -0.02 6.67 3.57
N ASP A 4 -0.97 7.55 3.27
CA ASP A 4 -1.09 8.86 3.94
C ASP A 4 -2.06 8.82 5.12
N ARG A 5 -2.99 7.86 5.10
CA ARG A 5 -4.14 7.76 6.01
C ARG A 5 -4.43 6.30 6.45
N PRO A 6 -3.42 5.59 7.00
CA PRO A 6 -3.56 4.16 7.29
C PRO A 6 -4.63 3.84 8.34
N LEU A 7 -4.78 4.67 9.39
CA LEU A 7 -5.81 4.45 10.42
C LEU A 7 -7.23 4.58 9.84
N GLN A 8 -7.48 5.63 9.04
CA GLN A 8 -8.80 5.83 8.43
C GLN A 8 -9.15 4.71 7.45
N LEU A 9 -8.16 4.17 6.72
CA LEU A 9 -8.39 3.05 5.83
C LEU A 9 -8.81 1.79 6.62
N VAL A 10 -8.06 1.44 7.67
CA VAL A 10 -8.38 0.24 8.47
C VAL A 10 -9.76 0.35 9.09
N GLN A 11 -10.13 1.53 9.62
CA GLN A 11 -11.48 1.76 10.15
C GLN A 11 -12.56 1.48 9.10
N ARG A 12 -12.43 2.04 7.89
CA ARG A 12 -13.37 1.78 6.79
C ARG A 12 -13.48 0.31 6.40
N VAL A 13 -12.36 -0.41 6.35
CA VAL A 13 -12.34 -1.84 6.02
C VAL A 13 -13.09 -2.63 7.10
N CYS A 14 -12.80 -2.35 8.37
CA CYS A 14 -13.48 -2.97 9.50
C CYS A 14 -14.99 -2.69 9.52
N GLU A 15 -15.40 -1.45 9.24
CA GLU A 15 -16.80 -1.06 9.11
C GLU A 15 -17.51 -1.80 7.96
N HIS A 16 -16.85 -1.99 6.83
CA HIS A 16 -17.41 -2.71 5.68
C HIS A 16 -17.78 -4.17 6.01
N PHE A 17 -17.09 -4.79 6.97
CA PHE A 17 -17.32 -6.17 7.39
C PHE A 17 -18.14 -6.28 8.68
N ASP A 18 -18.78 -5.21 9.13
CA ASP A 18 -19.53 -5.16 10.40
C ASP A 18 -18.67 -5.53 11.63
N MET A 19 -17.37 -5.24 11.58
CA MET A 19 -16.38 -5.50 12.64
C MET A 19 -15.75 -4.19 13.12
N PRO A 20 -16.51 -3.28 13.75
CA PRO A 20 -16.01 -1.95 14.11
C PRO A 20 -14.78 -2.02 15.02
N LEU A 21 -13.80 -1.17 14.75
CA LEU A 21 -12.59 -1.08 15.55
C LEU A 21 -12.92 -0.40 16.88
N GLY A 22 -12.87 -1.15 17.99
CA GLY A 22 -13.00 -0.58 19.33
C GLY A 22 -11.86 0.38 19.69
N GLU A 23 -12.03 1.17 20.75
CA GLU A 23 -11.05 2.17 21.18
C GLU A 23 -9.66 1.58 21.49
N ASP A 24 -9.61 0.39 22.08
CA ASP A 24 -8.35 -0.31 22.36
C ASP A 24 -7.60 -0.65 21.06
N GLY A 25 -8.33 -1.14 20.06
CA GLY A 25 -7.78 -1.45 18.73
C GLY A 25 -7.30 -0.18 18.01
N ARG A 26 -8.07 0.90 18.10
CA ARG A 26 -7.71 2.21 17.53
C ARG A 26 -6.43 2.77 18.15
N THR A 27 -6.31 2.68 19.46
CA THR A 27 -5.13 3.13 20.22
C THR A 27 -3.89 2.31 19.87
N ALA A 28 -4.02 0.98 19.84
CA ALA A 28 -2.91 0.09 19.50
C ALA A 28 -2.42 0.31 18.07
N LEU A 29 -3.34 0.49 17.12
CA LEU A 29 -2.99 0.75 15.72
C LEU A 29 -2.30 2.12 15.55
N GLN A 30 -2.79 3.16 16.21
CA GLN A 30 -2.16 4.48 16.17
C GLN A 30 -0.73 4.43 16.73
N ALA A 31 -0.54 3.78 17.89
CA ALA A 31 0.79 3.61 18.48
C ALA A 31 1.74 2.84 17.54
N HIS A 32 1.24 1.83 16.82
CA HIS A 32 2.04 1.12 15.82
C HIS A 32 2.45 2.01 14.64
N ILE A 33 1.52 2.81 14.11
CA ILE A 33 1.79 3.75 13.00
C ILE A 33 2.87 4.75 13.41
N ASP A 34 2.74 5.33 14.61
CA ASP A 34 3.68 6.33 15.12
C ASP A 34 5.09 5.74 15.36
N ALA A 35 5.15 4.50 15.83
CA ALA A 35 6.42 3.80 16.10
C ALA A 35 7.09 3.23 14.82
N ASN A 36 6.37 3.13 13.70
CA ASN A 36 6.85 2.49 12.47
C ASN A 36 6.71 3.41 11.24
N PRO A 37 7.36 4.59 11.24
CA PRO A 37 7.29 5.49 10.09
C PRO A 37 7.86 4.83 8.83
N LYS A 38 7.23 5.12 7.68
CA LYS A 38 7.65 4.62 6.38
C LYS A 38 9.11 5.02 6.11
N GLY A 39 9.91 4.05 5.69
CA GLY A 39 11.32 4.30 5.37
C GLY A 39 12.26 4.35 6.58
N LYS A 40 11.82 3.91 7.78
CA LYS A 40 12.69 3.85 8.99
C LYS A 40 13.99 3.06 8.82
N HIS A 41 14.10 2.22 7.79
CA HIS A 41 15.30 1.44 7.46
C HIS A 41 15.94 1.84 6.11
N GLY A 42 15.60 3.01 5.59
CA GLY A 42 16.04 3.47 4.27
C GLY A 42 15.20 2.92 3.12
N LYS A 43 15.52 3.37 1.90
CA LYS A 43 14.89 2.91 0.67
C LYS A 43 15.79 1.87 0.01
N HIS A 44 15.21 0.73 -0.35
CA HIS A 44 15.86 -0.22 -1.25
C HIS A 44 15.45 0.14 -2.68
N GLU A 45 16.45 0.39 -3.54
CA GLU A 45 16.25 0.59 -4.97
C GLU A 45 16.71 -0.65 -5.72
N TYR A 46 15.87 -1.11 -6.64
CA TYR A 46 16.16 -2.23 -7.52
C TYR A 46 16.38 -1.71 -8.93
N ASP A 47 17.51 -2.05 -9.53
CA ASP A 47 17.80 -1.77 -10.92
C ASP A 47 17.35 -2.95 -11.79
N LEU A 48 16.40 -2.71 -12.70
CA LEU A 48 15.93 -3.72 -13.65
C LEU A 48 17.03 -4.13 -14.63
N ALA A 49 17.94 -3.21 -14.99
CA ALA A 49 19.00 -3.49 -15.94
C ALA A 49 20.00 -4.53 -15.41
N ALA A 50 20.21 -4.59 -14.09
CA ALA A 50 21.01 -5.62 -13.44
C ALA A 50 20.52 -7.06 -13.70
N TYR A 51 19.26 -7.21 -14.13
CA TYR A 51 18.63 -8.49 -14.46
C TYR A 51 18.32 -8.64 -15.96
N GLY A 52 18.81 -7.72 -16.80
CA GLY A 52 18.51 -7.72 -18.24
C GLY A 52 17.05 -7.35 -18.55
N LEU A 53 16.37 -6.67 -17.63
CA LEU A 53 14.98 -6.25 -17.77
C LEU A 53 14.86 -4.75 -18.04
N THR A 54 13.75 -4.35 -18.65
CA THR A 54 13.40 -2.94 -18.88
C THR A 54 12.02 -2.63 -18.33
N LYS A 55 11.75 -1.35 -18.04
CA LYS A 55 10.43 -0.89 -17.61
C LYS A 55 9.33 -1.27 -18.62
N ALA A 56 9.61 -1.15 -19.91
CA ALA A 56 8.67 -1.51 -20.98
C ALA A 56 8.27 -3.00 -20.94
N MET A 57 9.23 -3.91 -20.70
CA MET A 57 8.94 -5.34 -20.55
C MET A 57 8.04 -5.63 -19.35
N ILE A 58 8.23 -4.92 -18.24
CA ILE A 58 7.37 -5.04 -17.05
C ILE A 58 5.98 -4.50 -17.35
N ASP A 59 5.90 -3.33 -17.99
CA ASP A 59 4.61 -2.71 -18.32
C ASP A 59 3.79 -3.57 -19.27
N GLU A 60 4.40 -4.14 -20.31
CA GLU A 60 3.74 -5.09 -21.20
C GLU A 60 3.28 -6.34 -20.45
N ARG A 61 4.15 -6.92 -19.62
CA ARG A 61 3.83 -8.14 -18.86
C ARG A 61 2.66 -7.95 -17.89
N PHE A 62 2.56 -6.78 -17.28
CA PHE A 62 1.53 -6.45 -16.29
C PHE A 62 0.36 -5.63 -16.85
N ALA A 63 0.33 -5.33 -18.15
CA ALA A 63 -0.73 -4.55 -18.80
C ALA A 63 -2.15 -5.10 -18.50
N PHE A 64 -2.28 -6.42 -18.35
CA PHE A 64 -3.52 -7.06 -17.93
C PHE A 64 -4.05 -6.57 -16.57
N TYR A 65 -3.16 -6.27 -15.62
CA TYR A 65 -3.52 -5.77 -14.29
C TYR A 65 -3.59 -4.24 -14.26
N THR A 66 -2.70 -3.56 -14.98
CA THR A 66 -2.52 -2.11 -14.87
C THR A 66 -3.39 -1.30 -15.84
N GLY A 67 -3.82 -1.90 -16.95
CA GLY A 67 -4.70 -1.28 -17.95
C GLY A 67 -6.19 -1.54 -17.71
N ASP A 68 -6.56 -2.15 -16.59
CA ASP A 68 -7.95 -2.44 -16.25
C ASP A 68 -8.56 -1.26 -15.46
N ASP A 69 -9.52 -0.56 -16.07
CA ASP A 69 -10.18 0.61 -15.50
C ASP A 69 -10.96 0.29 -14.19
N ARG A 70 -11.22 -0.98 -13.90
CA ARG A 70 -11.79 -1.39 -12.60
C ARG A 70 -10.82 -1.08 -11.46
N TRP A 71 -9.52 -1.15 -11.72
CA TRP A 71 -8.45 -1.00 -10.73
C TRP A 71 -7.49 0.12 -11.15
N PRO A 72 -7.94 1.39 -11.12
CA PRO A 72 -7.10 2.50 -11.52
C PRO A 72 -5.92 2.59 -10.55
N ILE A 73 -4.74 2.22 -11.04
CA ILE A 73 -3.51 2.36 -10.26
C ILE A 73 -3.26 3.86 -10.16
N SER A 74 -3.19 4.37 -8.93
CA SER A 74 -2.93 5.79 -8.69
C SER A 74 -1.60 6.17 -9.36
N ALA A 75 -1.66 7.20 -10.21
CA ALA A 75 -0.49 7.80 -10.86
C ALA A 75 0.49 8.39 -9.84
#